data_AF-A0AAU4AA10-F1
#
_entry.id   AF-A0AAU4AA10-F1
#
_cell.length_a   1.000
_cell.length_b   1.000
_cell.length_c   1.000
_cell.angle_alpha   90.00
_cell.angle_beta   90.00
_cell.angle_gamma   90.00
#
_symmetry.space_group_name_H-M   'P 1'
#
loop_
_entity.id
_entity.type
_entity.pdbx_description
1 polymer ?
#
loop_
_entity_poly.entity_id
_entity_poly.type
_entity_poly.pdbx_seq_one_letter_code
_entity_poly.pdbx_strand_id
1 'polypeptide(L)'
;MKIAFVGKGGSGKTTLSSLFIRHLAANEAPVVAVDADINQHLGAALGLSDEEAAALPALGAHLPLIKDYLRGSNPRIASADTMIKTTPPGTGSRLLRVDEDNPVYEACARRLLLDGEPVRLMATGPFTESDLGVACYHSKVGAVELCLNHLADGPDEYVVVDMTAGSDSFASGMFTRFDVTFLVAEPTRKGISVYRQYKEYARDFGITLKVVGNKVQGPEDIEFLQDEAGDDLLVTVGHSDWVRAMEKGRPAAFELLEATNRLALQSLQDAADDSYAQRDWARYTEQMVHFHLRNAESWGNAKTGIDLAEQVDPGFVLREHRSGTGTGPGSGGEGEPAAAGLLSPRSDQLRPAPQPA
;
A
#
# COMPACT_ATOMS: atom_id res chain seq x y z
N MET A 1 0.74 6.05 4.08
CA MET A 1 0.42 4.70 4.58
C MET A 1 -0.10 3.82 3.46
N LYS A 2 0.33 2.56 3.41
CA LYS A 2 -0.03 1.57 2.39
C LYS A 2 -0.81 0.44 3.05
N ILE A 3 -2.06 0.26 2.66
CA ILE A 3 -3.03 -0.62 3.32
C ILE A 3 -3.58 -1.61 2.30
N ALA A 4 -3.67 -2.88 2.68
CA ALA A 4 -4.31 -3.91 1.87
C ALA A 4 -5.53 -4.50 2.59
N PHE A 5 -6.60 -4.72 1.84
CA PHE A 5 -7.73 -5.55 2.27
C PHE A 5 -7.68 -6.89 1.54
N VAL A 6 -7.57 -7.96 2.31
CA VAL A 6 -7.44 -9.34 1.82
C VAL A 6 -8.43 -10.23 2.58
N GLY A 7 -8.83 -11.35 2.01
CA GLY A 7 -9.79 -12.25 2.62
C GLY A 7 -10.28 -13.27 1.63
N LYS A 8 -11.19 -14.15 2.02
CA LYS A 8 -11.78 -15.12 1.09
C LYS A 8 -12.78 -14.45 0.15
N GLY A 9 -13.00 -15.02 -1.05
CA GLY A 9 -14.11 -14.62 -1.91
C GLY A 9 -15.45 -14.63 -1.17
N GLY A 10 -16.17 -13.52 -1.22
CA GLY A 10 -17.44 -13.32 -0.52
C GLY A 10 -17.33 -12.89 0.96
N SER A 11 -16.13 -12.72 1.53
CA SER A 11 -15.98 -12.32 2.93
C SER A 11 -16.36 -10.86 3.22
N GLY A 12 -16.51 -10.02 2.18
CA GLY A 12 -16.86 -8.61 2.29
C GLY A 12 -15.68 -7.63 2.24
N LYS A 13 -14.55 -8.03 1.64
CA LYS A 13 -13.34 -7.21 1.46
C LYS A 13 -13.63 -5.85 0.82
N THR A 14 -14.19 -5.84 -0.38
CA THR A 14 -14.53 -4.64 -1.15
C THR A 14 -15.51 -3.73 -0.41
N THR A 15 -16.47 -4.32 0.30
CA THR A 15 -17.40 -3.56 1.15
C THR A 15 -16.65 -2.88 2.30
N LEU A 16 -15.77 -3.59 3.01
CA LEU A 16 -14.99 -3.00 4.10
C LEU A 16 -13.94 -2.00 3.62
N SER A 17 -13.26 -2.26 2.50
CA SER A 17 -12.31 -1.31 1.91
C SER A 17 -13.02 -0.04 1.46
N SER A 18 -14.20 -0.13 0.84
CA SER A 18 -14.99 1.05 0.44
C SER A 18 -15.51 1.85 1.65
N LEU A 19 -15.95 1.18 2.72
CA LEU A 19 -16.30 1.84 3.98
C LEU A 19 -15.09 2.56 4.60
N PHE A 20 -13.92 1.93 4.58
CA PHE A 20 -12.69 2.52 5.10
C PHE A 20 -12.23 3.72 4.26
N ILE A 21 -12.31 3.63 2.94
CA ILE A 21 -12.03 4.77 2.04
C ILE A 21 -12.98 5.94 2.32
N ARG A 22 -14.29 5.68 2.51
CA ARG A 22 -15.26 6.72 2.89
C ARG A 22 -14.96 7.33 4.26
N HIS A 23 -14.50 6.52 5.21
CA HIS A 23 -14.08 6.98 6.53
C HIS A 23 -12.89 7.94 6.45
N LEU A 24 -11.85 7.55 5.70
CA LEU A 24 -10.67 8.39 5.48
C LEU A 24 -11.03 9.69 4.74
N ALA A 25 -11.88 9.60 3.71
CA ALA A 25 -12.37 10.77 2.98
C ALA A 25 -13.16 11.71 3.91
N ALA A 26 -14.05 11.19 4.75
CA ALA A 26 -14.81 11.98 5.72
C ALA A 26 -13.92 12.65 6.80
N ASN A 27 -12.70 12.14 7.00
CA ASN A 27 -11.67 12.74 7.83
C ASN A 27 -10.73 13.67 7.03
N GLU A 28 -11.10 14.02 5.79
CA GLU A 28 -10.35 14.91 4.88
C GLU A 28 -8.92 14.41 4.55
N ALA A 29 -8.68 13.10 4.70
CA ALA A 29 -7.36 12.53 4.42
C ALA A 29 -7.14 12.34 2.91
N PRO A 30 -5.93 12.59 2.37
CA PRO A 30 -5.60 12.23 0.99
C PRO A 30 -5.65 10.72 0.75
N VAL A 31 -6.52 10.26 -0.16
CA VAL A 31 -6.69 8.83 -0.46
C VAL A 31 -6.47 8.50 -1.94
N VAL A 32 -5.64 7.49 -2.18
CA VAL A 32 -5.61 6.73 -3.44
C VAL A 32 -6.18 5.33 -3.20
N ALA A 33 -7.36 5.07 -3.72
CA ALA A 33 -8.00 3.76 -3.74
C ALA A 33 -7.56 2.97 -4.98
N VAL A 34 -7.19 1.69 -4.79
CA VAL A 34 -6.76 0.81 -5.88
C VAL A 34 -7.59 -0.46 -5.87
N ASP A 35 -8.32 -0.71 -6.96
CA ASP A 35 -9.02 -1.96 -7.20
C ASP A 35 -8.10 -2.98 -7.86
N ALA A 36 -7.60 -3.92 -7.06
CA ALA A 36 -6.80 -5.08 -7.48
C ALA A 36 -7.53 -6.41 -7.19
N ASP A 37 -8.87 -6.39 -7.13
CA ASP A 37 -9.70 -7.61 -7.13
C ASP A 37 -10.07 -7.97 -8.58
N ILE A 38 -10.06 -9.27 -8.92
CA ILE A 38 -10.39 -9.74 -10.27
C ILE A 38 -11.80 -9.32 -10.72
N ASN A 39 -12.71 -9.16 -9.76
CA ASN A 39 -14.10 -8.79 -10.04
C ASN A 39 -14.29 -7.28 -10.23
N GLN A 40 -13.31 -6.46 -9.85
CA GLN A 40 -13.30 -5.00 -10.04
C GLN A 40 -14.57 -4.28 -9.54
N HIS A 41 -15.02 -4.59 -8.32
CA HIS A 41 -16.25 -4.05 -7.74
C HIS A 41 -16.06 -2.77 -6.89
N LEU A 42 -14.83 -2.32 -6.65
CA LEU A 42 -14.55 -1.20 -5.75
C LEU A 42 -15.12 0.11 -6.31
N GLY A 43 -15.06 0.32 -7.63
CA GLY A 43 -15.62 1.51 -8.27
C GLY A 43 -17.11 1.67 -8.00
N ALA A 44 -17.88 0.59 -8.19
CA ALA A 44 -19.32 0.58 -7.90
C ALA A 44 -19.61 0.77 -6.40
N ALA A 45 -18.81 0.14 -5.51
CA ALA A 45 -18.94 0.32 -4.06
C ALA A 45 -18.65 1.78 -3.61
N LEU A 46 -17.81 2.50 -4.35
CA LEU A 46 -17.53 3.92 -4.15
C LEU A 46 -18.57 4.85 -4.83
N GLY A 47 -19.56 4.30 -5.52
CA GLY A 47 -20.70 5.05 -6.06
C GLY A 47 -20.63 5.36 -7.56
N LEU A 48 -19.68 4.77 -8.29
CA LEU A 48 -19.72 4.79 -9.75
C LEU A 48 -20.90 3.94 -10.25
N SER A 49 -21.52 4.37 -11.34
CA SER A 49 -22.38 3.50 -12.14
C SER A 49 -21.57 2.38 -12.79
N ASP A 50 -22.24 1.31 -13.21
CA ASP A 50 -21.59 0.20 -13.93
C ASP A 50 -20.86 0.67 -15.20
N GLU A 51 -21.42 1.67 -15.91
CA GLU A 51 -20.81 2.27 -17.09
C GLU A 51 -19.53 3.05 -16.74
N GLU A 52 -19.56 3.87 -15.69
CA GLU A 52 -18.39 4.62 -15.23
C GLU A 52 -17.29 3.69 -14.69
N ALA A 53 -17.67 2.64 -13.97
CA ALA A 53 -16.75 1.63 -13.46
C ALA A 53 -16.09 0.85 -14.61
N ALA A 54 -16.86 0.45 -15.63
CA ALA A 54 -16.33 -0.22 -16.82
C ALA A 54 -15.42 0.68 -17.65
N ALA A 55 -15.62 2.00 -17.61
CA ALA A 55 -14.81 3.00 -18.30
C ALA A 55 -13.53 3.41 -17.53
N LEU A 56 -13.24 2.81 -16.37
CA LEU A 56 -12.02 3.10 -15.64
C LEU A 56 -10.77 2.70 -16.46
N PRO A 57 -9.76 3.57 -16.55
CA PRO A 57 -8.52 3.24 -17.24
C PRO A 57 -7.80 2.11 -16.51
N ALA A 58 -7.56 1.01 -17.22
CA ALA A 58 -6.86 -0.14 -16.69
C ALA A 58 -5.36 0.16 -16.57
N LEU A 59 -4.78 0.02 -15.36
CA LEU A 59 -3.35 0.24 -15.13
C LEU A 59 -2.46 -0.57 -16.07
N GLY A 60 -2.85 -1.80 -16.39
CA GLY A 60 -2.12 -2.66 -17.33
C GLY A 60 -1.98 -2.07 -18.73
N ALA A 61 -2.97 -1.30 -19.20
CA ALA A 61 -2.96 -0.66 -20.52
C ALA A 61 -1.99 0.52 -20.59
N HIS A 62 -1.64 1.11 -19.45
CA HIS A 62 -0.74 2.25 -19.33
C HIS A 62 0.65 1.88 -18.81
N LEU A 63 1.00 0.59 -18.79
CA LEU A 63 2.29 0.11 -18.29
C LEU A 63 3.53 0.80 -18.91
N PRO A 64 3.61 1.03 -20.24
CA PRO A 64 4.74 1.76 -20.82
C PRO A 64 4.89 3.17 -20.24
N LEU A 65 3.79 3.93 -20.16
CA LEU A 65 3.75 5.27 -19.56
C LEU A 65 4.22 5.22 -18.09
N ILE A 66 3.67 4.30 -17.30
CA ILE A 66 4.01 4.15 -15.88
C ILE A 66 5.51 3.89 -15.73
N LYS A 67 6.04 2.91 -16.47
CA LYS A 67 7.47 2.55 -16.41
C LYS A 67 8.37 3.70 -16.83
N ASP A 68 8.07 4.37 -17.94
CA ASP A 68 8.87 5.52 -18.40
C ASP A 68 8.85 6.67 -17.41
N TYR A 69 7.70 6.95 -16.81
CA TYR A 69 7.57 7.97 -15.77
C TYR A 69 8.43 7.63 -14.55
N LEU A 70 8.26 6.42 -13.99
CA LEU A 70 8.94 5.92 -12.79
C LEU A 70 10.45 5.75 -12.97
N ARG A 71 10.89 5.28 -14.16
CA ARG A 71 12.30 5.20 -14.52
C ARG A 71 13.00 6.54 -14.33
N GLY A 72 12.33 7.63 -14.70
CA GLY A 72 12.93 8.96 -14.67
C GLY A 72 14.23 9.02 -15.46
N SER A 73 15.28 9.49 -14.80
CA SER A 73 16.65 9.53 -15.31
C SER A 73 17.57 8.49 -14.65
N ASN A 74 17.01 7.41 -14.08
CA ASN A 74 17.79 6.41 -13.39
C ASN A 74 18.81 5.75 -14.35
N PRO A 75 20.12 5.92 -14.13
CA PRO A 75 21.14 5.44 -15.07
C PRO A 75 21.29 3.92 -15.06
N ARG A 76 20.79 3.23 -14.02
CA ARG A 76 20.83 1.77 -13.90
C ARG A 76 19.71 1.07 -14.67
N ILE A 77 18.69 1.82 -15.11
CA ILE A 77 17.57 1.30 -15.89
C ILE A 77 17.67 1.88 -17.30
N ALA A 78 18.31 1.15 -18.21
CA ALA A 78 18.55 1.63 -19.57
C ALA A 78 17.23 1.89 -20.35
N SER A 79 16.22 1.04 -20.17
CA SER A 79 14.90 1.16 -20.82
C SER A 79 13.77 0.68 -19.90
N ALA A 80 12.61 1.32 -20.00
CA ALA A 80 11.36 0.87 -19.38
C ALA A 80 10.97 -0.57 -19.77
N ASP A 81 11.38 -1.04 -20.94
CA ASP A 81 11.14 -2.41 -21.40
C ASP A 81 11.79 -3.46 -20.51
N THR A 82 12.93 -3.10 -19.89
CA THR A 82 13.68 -3.97 -18.99
C THR A 82 13.16 -3.96 -17.56
N MET A 83 12.22 -3.07 -17.24
CA MET A 83 11.60 -3.04 -15.91
C MET A 83 10.60 -4.20 -15.78
N ILE A 84 10.70 -4.94 -14.69
CA ILE A 84 9.68 -5.88 -14.21
C ILE A 84 8.91 -5.27 -13.04
N LYS A 85 7.79 -5.90 -12.64
CA LYS A 85 6.92 -5.40 -11.55
C LYS A 85 7.62 -5.18 -10.20
N THR A 86 8.72 -5.90 -9.95
CA THR A 86 9.54 -5.77 -8.73
C THR A 86 10.72 -4.81 -8.88
N THR A 87 10.90 -4.14 -10.02
CA THR A 87 12.04 -3.23 -10.24
C THR A 87 12.04 -2.14 -9.17
N PRO A 88 13.11 -2.00 -8.37
CA PRO A 88 13.17 -0.98 -7.33
C PRO A 88 13.51 0.39 -7.92
N PRO A 89 13.09 1.49 -7.27
CA PRO A 89 13.64 2.81 -7.54
C PRO A 89 15.14 2.87 -7.18
N GLY A 90 15.84 3.81 -7.82
CA GLY A 90 17.21 4.17 -7.50
C GLY A 90 17.44 5.67 -7.73
N THR A 91 18.68 6.12 -7.61
CA THR A 91 19.04 7.51 -7.90
C THR A 91 18.59 7.90 -9.32
N GLY A 92 17.78 8.94 -9.44
CA GLY A 92 17.21 9.41 -10.71
C GLY A 92 15.85 8.83 -11.08
N SER A 93 15.36 7.79 -10.38
CA SER A 93 13.96 7.35 -10.50
C SER A 93 13.01 8.45 -10.01
N ARG A 94 11.81 8.51 -10.61
CA ARG A 94 10.72 9.31 -10.05
C ARG A 94 9.92 8.47 -9.08
N LEU A 95 9.48 9.10 -8.00
CA LEU A 95 8.60 8.48 -7.01
C LEU A 95 7.20 9.10 -7.16
N LEU A 96 6.18 8.27 -6.97
CA LEU A 96 4.79 8.71 -6.82
C LEU A 96 4.60 9.23 -5.40
N ARG A 97 3.74 10.24 -5.25
CA ARG A 97 3.20 10.67 -3.95
C ARG A 97 1.69 10.53 -3.94
N VAL A 98 1.08 10.39 -2.76
CA VAL A 98 -0.37 10.22 -2.65
C VAL A 98 -1.10 11.48 -3.06
N ASP A 99 -0.65 12.63 -2.55
CA ASP A 99 -1.22 13.93 -2.90
C ASP A 99 -0.31 14.74 -3.84
N GLU A 100 -0.30 14.35 -5.10
CA GLU A 100 0.29 15.16 -6.16
C GLU A 100 -0.44 14.93 -7.49
N ASP A 101 -0.26 15.85 -8.43
CA ASP A 101 -0.64 15.64 -9.82
C ASP A 101 0.58 15.19 -10.62
N ASN A 102 0.43 14.08 -11.35
CA ASN A 102 1.46 13.52 -12.19
C ASN A 102 0.82 12.81 -13.40
N PRO A 103 1.60 12.56 -14.48
CA PRO A 103 1.10 11.90 -15.69
C PRO A 103 0.52 10.50 -15.46
N VAL A 104 0.97 9.78 -14.43
CA VAL A 104 0.42 8.45 -14.11
C VAL A 104 -1.01 8.58 -13.59
N TYR A 105 -1.26 9.49 -12.66
CA TYR A 105 -2.61 9.75 -12.14
C TYR A 105 -3.51 10.39 -13.17
N GLU A 106 -2.99 11.30 -14.00
CA GLU A 106 -3.77 11.88 -15.11
C GLU A 106 -4.27 10.80 -16.08
N ALA A 107 -3.44 9.80 -16.38
CA ALA A 107 -3.81 8.72 -17.30
C ALA A 107 -4.62 7.59 -16.64
N CYS A 108 -4.36 7.28 -15.37
CA CYS A 108 -4.81 6.03 -14.75
C CYS A 108 -5.76 6.21 -13.57
N ALA A 109 -5.95 7.43 -13.04
CA ALA A 109 -6.81 7.67 -11.90
C ALA A 109 -8.08 8.43 -12.30
N ARG A 110 -9.21 8.01 -11.74
CA ARG A 110 -10.46 8.75 -11.75
C ARG A 110 -10.61 9.48 -10.41
N ARG A 111 -10.80 10.80 -10.43
CA ARG A 111 -11.20 11.53 -9.23
C ARG A 111 -12.70 11.33 -8.97
N LEU A 112 -13.05 10.97 -7.75
CA LEU A 112 -14.40 10.79 -7.23
C LEU A 112 -14.64 11.78 -6.10
N LEU A 113 -15.90 12.12 -5.84
CA LEU A 113 -16.30 12.83 -4.62
C LEU A 113 -17.09 11.87 -3.74
N LEU A 114 -16.58 11.59 -2.55
CA LEU A 114 -17.26 10.80 -1.53
C LEU A 114 -17.73 11.76 -0.45
N ASP A 115 -19.04 11.99 -0.37
CA ASP A 115 -19.65 12.93 0.58
C ASP A 115 -19.06 14.36 0.51
N GLY A 116 -18.57 14.76 -0.67
CA GLY A 116 -17.96 16.07 -0.92
C GLY A 116 -16.43 16.04 -0.99
N GLU A 117 -15.80 14.99 -0.49
CA GLU A 117 -14.34 14.90 -0.36
C GLU A 117 -13.69 14.12 -1.51
N PRO A 118 -12.56 14.61 -2.07
CA PRO A 118 -11.95 14.02 -3.26
C PRO A 118 -11.15 12.75 -2.94
N VAL A 119 -11.38 11.71 -3.73
CA VAL A 119 -10.60 10.46 -3.71
C VAL A 119 -10.12 10.11 -5.12
N ARG A 120 -8.89 9.63 -5.26
CA ARG A 120 -8.39 9.06 -6.52
C ARG A 120 -8.68 7.56 -6.53
N LEU A 121 -9.41 7.07 -7.54
CA LEU A 121 -9.62 5.64 -7.79
C LEU A 121 -8.81 5.17 -8.99
N MET A 122 -8.06 4.09 -8.81
CA MET A 122 -7.32 3.38 -9.86
C MET A 122 -7.77 1.92 -9.90
N ALA A 123 -7.66 1.27 -11.06
CA ALA A 123 -8.11 -0.10 -11.24
C ALA A 123 -7.11 -0.90 -12.08
N THR A 124 -6.91 -2.18 -11.76
CA THR A 124 -6.10 -3.06 -12.61
C THR A 124 -6.77 -3.34 -13.96
N GLY A 125 -8.10 -3.19 -14.02
CA GLY A 125 -8.95 -3.42 -15.18
C GLY A 125 -9.42 -4.88 -15.31
N PRO A 126 -10.58 -5.13 -15.95
CA PRO A 126 -11.16 -6.46 -16.07
C PRO A 126 -10.29 -7.35 -16.96
N PHE A 127 -10.39 -8.67 -16.82
CA PHE A 127 -9.87 -9.60 -17.82
C PHE A 127 -10.58 -9.41 -19.16
N THR A 128 -9.82 -9.23 -20.23
CA THR A 128 -10.37 -9.20 -21.60
C THR A 128 -10.24 -10.56 -22.25
N GLU A 129 -10.96 -10.81 -23.35
CA GLU A 129 -10.85 -12.07 -24.10
C GLU A 129 -9.41 -12.33 -24.61
N SER A 130 -8.62 -11.28 -24.85
CA SER A 130 -7.20 -11.41 -25.23
C SER A 130 -6.31 -11.90 -24.10
N ASP A 131 -6.76 -11.79 -22.85
CA ASP A 131 -6.03 -12.28 -21.67
C ASP A 131 -6.37 -13.76 -21.37
N LEU A 132 -7.52 -14.25 -21.85
CA LEU A 132 -7.98 -15.62 -21.61
C LEU A 132 -7.08 -16.63 -22.31
N GLY A 133 -6.35 -17.42 -21.52
CA GLY A 133 -5.44 -18.47 -22.01
C GLY A 133 -4.05 -17.99 -22.42
N VAL A 134 -3.75 -16.70 -22.28
CA VAL A 134 -2.45 -16.10 -22.66
C VAL A 134 -1.76 -15.39 -21.50
N ALA A 135 -2.49 -14.67 -20.64
CA ALA A 135 -1.94 -13.89 -19.54
C ALA A 135 -2.48 -14.38 -18.18
N CYS A 136 -1.58 -14.68 -17.25
CA CYS A 136 -1.96 -14.93 -15.86
C CYS A 136 -2.34 -13.61 -15.17
N TYR A 137 -3.28 -13.63 -14.21
CA TYR A 137 -3.72 -12.43 -13.45
C TYR A 137 -2.56 -11.67 -12.79
N HIS A 138 -1.48 -12.40 -12.48
CA HIS A 138 -0.21 -11.87 -11.98
C HIS A 138 0.39 -10.74 -12.82
N SER A 139 0.03 -10.65 -14.11
CA SER A 139 0.47 -9.58 -15.00
C SER A 139 -0.26 -8.26 -14.75
N LYS A 140 -1.53 -8.28 -14.34
CA LYS A 140 -2.35 -7.06 -14.13
C LYS A 140 -2.04 -6.37 -12.80
N VAL A 141 -1.88 -7.14 -11.73
CA VAL A 141 -1.44 -6.61 -10.42
C VAL A 141 0.01 -6.13 -10.44
N GLY A 142 0.79 -6.47 -11.46
CA GLY A 142 2.18 -6.03 -11.60
C GLY A 142 2.33 -4.51 -11.73
N ALA A 143 1.36 -3.82 -12.31
CA ALA A 143 1.36 -2.35 -12.35
C ALA A 143 1.17 -1.75 -10.95
N VAL A 144 0.27 -2.33 -10.14
CA VAL A 144 0.04 -1.92 -8.76
C VAL A 144 1.30 -2.13 -7.93
N GLU A 145 1.94 -3.30 -8.05
CA GLU A 145 3.20 -3.57 -7.36
C GLU A 145 4.30 -2.58 -7.73
N LEU A 146 4.43 -2.28 -9.03
CA LEU A 146 5.43 -1.34 -9.51
C LEU A 146 5.20 0.08 -8.96
N CYS A 147 3.94 0.53 -8.92
CA CYS A 147 3.56 1.78 -8.29
C CYS A 147 3.86 1.77 -6.78
N LEU A 148 3.52 0.71 -6.05
CA LEU A 148 3.80 0.59 -4.60
C LEU A 148 5.30 0.61 -4.28
N ASN A 149 6.13 0.01 -5.15
CA ASN A 149 7.60 0.03 -5.05
C ASN A 149 8.18 1.44 -5.22
N HIS A 150 7.51 2.31 -5.99
CA HIS A 150 7.93 3.69 -6.25
C HIS A 150 7.10 4.74 -5.51
N LEU A 151 6.24 4.33 -4.58
CA LEU A 151 5.39 5.24 -3.82
C LEU A 151 6.12 5.71 -2.55
N ALA A 152 6.32 7.02 -2.43
CA ALA A 152 6.81 7.71 -1.25
C ALA A 152 5.65 8.46 -0.57
N ASP A 153 5.00 7.77 0.35
CA ASP A 153 3.86 8.22 1.14
C ASP A 153 4.29 8.86 2.47
N GLY A 154 3.57 9.91 2.88
CA GLY A 154 3.73 10.60 4.15
C GLY A 154 2.82 10.10 5.29
N PRO A 155 2.95 10.69 6.49
CA PRO A 155 1.93 10.60 7.52
C PRO A 155 0.61 11.19 7.01
N ASP A 156 -0.51 10.66 7.49
CA ASP A 156 -1.87 11.09 7.14
C ASP A 156 -2.26 10.95 5.64
N GLU A 157 -1.40 10.37 4.81
CA GLU A 157 -1.70 10.02 3.42
C GLU A 157 -2.00 8.53 3.30
N TYR A 158 -3.01 8.12 2.54
CA TYR A 158 -3.44 6.71 2.49
C TYR A 158 -3.53 6.16 1.08
N VAL A 159 -2.96 4.98 0.89
CA VAL A 159 -3.19 4.13 -0.28
C VAL A 159 -3.88 2.86 0.16
N VAL A 160 -5.13 2.69 -0.27
CA VAL A 160 -5.97 1.55 0.12
C VAL A 160 -6.14 0.64 -1.09
N VAL A 161 -5.63 -0.59 -0.98
CA VAL A 161 -5.68 -1.59 -2.05
C VAL A 161 -6.68 -2.69 -1.70
N ASP A 162 -7.77 -2.81 -2.46
CA ASP A 162 -8.66 -3.96 -2.39
C ASP A 162 -8.06 -5.09 -3.23
N MET A 163 -7.62 -6.17 -2.58
CA MET A 163 -6.89 -7.24 -3.24
C MET A 163 -7.76 -8.48 -3.47
N THR A 164 -7.51 -9.21 -4.55
CA THR A 164 -8.10 -10.54 -4.75
C THR A 164 -7.77 -11.49 -3.61
N ALA A 165 -8.72 -12.38 -3.31
CA ALA A 165 -8.52 -13.51 -2.41
C ALA A 165 -7.47 -14.48 -2.96
N GLY A 166 -6.23 -14.48 -2.44
CA GLY A 166 -5.25 -15.48 -2.87
C GLY A 166 -3.81 -15.20 -2.49
N SER A 167 -2.95 -16.15 -2.90
CA SER A 167 -1.51 -16.13 -2.69
C SER A 167 -0.75 -15.27 -3.71
N ASP A 168 -1.46 -14.55 -4.60
CA ASP A 168 -0.87 -13.81 -5.72
C ASP A 168 0.09 -12.70 -5.26
N SER A 169 -0.19 -12.09 -4.11
CA SER A 169 0.68 -11.11 -3.45
C SER A 169 2.04 -11.70 -3.04
N PHE A 170 2.10 -13.00 -2.76
CA PHE A 170 3.33 -13.71 -2.39
C PHE A 170 4.20 -14.09 -3.59
N ALA A 171 3.62 -14.17 -4.79
CA ALA A 171 4.35 -14.58 -5.98
C ALA A 171 5.48 -13.60 -6.36
N SER A 172 5.37 -12.33 -5.97
CA SER A 172 6.37 -11.29 -6.29
C SER A 172 6.87 -10.47 -5.11
N GLY A 173 6.33 -10.66 -3.90
CA GLY A 173 6.74 -9.94 -2.71
C GLY A 173 5.86 -8.74 -2.36
N MET A 174 4.82 -8.45 -3.15
CA MET A 174 3.87 -7.36 -2.93
C MET A 174 3.30 -7.31 -1.49
N PHE A 175 3.09 -8.46 -0.85
CA PHE A 175 2.63 -8.53 0.55
C PHE A 175 3.55 -7.78 1.55
N THR A 176 4.81 -7.53 1.18
CA THR A 176 5.77 -6.75 2.00
C THR A 176 5.76 -5.25 1.72
N ARG A 177 4.79 -4.77 0.92
CA ARG A 177 4.65 -3.35 0.54
C ARG A 177 3.56 -2.61 1.30
N PHE A 178 2.88 -3.30 2.22
CA PHE A 178 1.83 -2.72 3.03
C PHE A 178 2.33 -2.54 4.47
N ASP A 179 1.97 -1.42 5.09
CA ASP A 179 2.17 -1.23 6.54
C ASP A 179 1.32 -2.24 7.30
N VAL A 180 0.04 -2.29 6.93
CA VAL A 180 -0.95 -3.21 7.50
C VAL A 180 -1.73 -3.90 6.40
N THR A 181 -1.90 -5.21 6.57
CA THR A 181 -2.85 -6.01 5.79
C THR A 181 -4.03 -6.38 6.67
N PHE A 182 -5.21 -5.88 6.32
CA PHE A 182 -6.47 -6.24 6.97
C PHE A 182 -7.06 -7.51 6.33
N LEU A 183 -7.11 -8.58 7.12
CA LEU A 183 -7.64 -9.89 6.76
C LEU A 183 -9.12 -9.97 7.15
N VAL A 184 -10.00 -9.77 6.17
CA VAL A 184 -11.45 -9.86 6.33
C VAL A 184 -11.89 -11.32 6.39
N ALA A 185 -12.38 -11.74 7.55
CA ALA A 185 -12.75 -13.12 7.83
C ALA A 185 -14.19 -13.23 8.35
N GLU A 186 -14.97 -14.13 7.76
CA GLU A 186 -16.24 -14.58 8.34
C GLU A 186 -15.97 -15.56 9.49
N PRO A 187 -16.84 -15.65 10.52
CA PRO A 187 -16.69 -16.54 11.69
C PRO A 187 -16.96 -18.02 11.31
N THR A 188 -16.14 -18.55 10.40
CA THR A 188 -16.19 -19.93 9.95
C THR A 188 -14.79 -20.45 9.69
N ARG A 189 -14.60 -21.77 9.80
CA ARG A 189 -13.32 -22.45 9.50
C ARG A 189 -12.76 -22.11 8.10
N LYS A 190 -13.64 -21.93 7.11
CA LYS A 190 -13.24 -21.56 5.75
C LYS A 190 -13.00 -20.05 5.61
N GLY A 191 -13.68 -19.21 6.39
CA GLY A 191 -13.49 -17.75 6.36
C GLY A 191 -12.11 -17.36 6.89
N ILE A 192 -11.71 -17.97 7.99
CA ILE A 192 -10.44 -17.66 8.67
C ILE A 192 -9.20 -18.31 8.03
N SER A 193 -9.37 -19.25 7.10
CA SER A 193 -8.24 -19.99 6.52
C SER A 193 -7.26 -19.10 5.73
N VAL A 194 -7.75 -18.02 5.12
CA VAL A 194 -6.90 -17.07 4.39
C VAL A 194 -5.95 -16.34 5.35
N TYR A 195 -6.44 -15.93 6.51
CA TYR A 195 -5.60 -15.34 7.56
C TYR A 195 -4.51 -16.31 8.01
N ARG A 196 -4.86 -17.57 8.30
CA ARG A 196 -3.87 -18.58 8.73
C ARG A 196 -2.77 -18.78 7.68
N GLN A 197 -3.14 -18.83 6.40
CA GLN A 197 -2.18 -18.94 5.30
C GLN A 197 -1.27 -17.70 5.22
N TYR A 198 -1.84 -16.49 5.33
CA TYR A 198 -1.05 -15.25 5.33
C TYR A 198 -0.07 -15.20 6.50
N LYS A 199 -0.52 -15.57 7.70
CA LYS A 199 0.32 -15.61 8.90
C LYS A 199 1.49 -16.59 8.77
N GLU A 200 1.28 -17.73 8.12
CA GLU A 200 2.35 -18.69 7.83
C GLU A 200 3.36 -18.12 6.82
N TYR A 201 2.89 -17.63 5.68
CA TYR A 201 3.78 -17.17 4.60
C TYR A 201 4.52 -15.88 4.94
N ALA A 202 3.95 -15.03 5.79
CA ALA A 202 4.50 -13.73 6.11
C ALA A 202 5.33 -13.69 7.41
N ARG A 203 5.44 -14.83 8.10
CA ARG A 203 6.07 -14.97 9.43
C ARG A 203 7.45 -14.31 9.54
N ASP A 204 8.28 -14.47 8.52
CA ASP A 204 9.68 -14.03 8.55
C ASP A 204 9.89 -12.63 7.96
N PHE A 205 8.82 -11.99 7.50
CA PHE A 205 8.89 -10.67 6.85
C PHE A 205 8.53 -9.52 7.78
N GLY A 206 7.97 -9.81 8.96
CA GLY A 206 7.60 -8.80 9.97
C GLY A 206 6.66 -7.74 9.42
N ILE A 207 5.67 -8.18 8.65
CA ILE A 207 4.55 -7.35 8.23
C ILE A 207 3.45 -7.37 9.29
N THR A 208 2.67 -6.29 9.38
CA THR A 208 1.54 -6.22 10.31
C THR A 208 0.30 -6.85 9.67
N LEU A 209 -0.23 -7.90 10.32
CA LEU A 209 -1.48 -8.54 9.93
C LEU A 209 -2.53 -8.26 11.00
N LYS A 210 -3.72 -7.81 10.59
CA LYS A 210 -4.86 -7.60 11.49
C LYS A 210 -6.10 -8.23 10.89
N VAL A 211 -6.89 -8.93 11.70
CA VAL A 211 -8.13 -9.58 11.30
C VAL A 211 -9.30 -8.66 11.57
N VAL A 212 -10.15 -8.50 10.55
CA VAL A 212 -11.45 -7.83 10.66
C VAL A 212 -12.52 -8.91 10.55
N GLY A 213 -13.12 -9.25 11.69
CA GLY A 213 -14.23 -10.20 11.74
C GLY A 213 -15.45 -9.61 11.07
N ASN A 214 -15.95 -10.20 10.00
CA ASN A 214 -17.10 -9.66 9.27
C ASN A 214 -18.30 -10.60 9.32
N LYS A 215 -19.51 -10.03 9.20
CA LYS A 215 -20.80 -10.74 9.28
C LYS A 215 -21.00 -11.48 10.60
N VAL A 216 -20.48 -10.92 11.68
CA VAL A 216 -20.65 -11.43 13.04
C VAL A 216 -22.11 -11.26 13.46
N GLN A 217 -22.74 -12.34 13.94
CA GLN A 217 -24.15 -12.35 14.34
C GLN A 217 -24.35 -12.31 15.86
N GLY A 218 -23.35 -12.73 16.63
CA GLY A 218 -23.47 -12.76 18.09
C GLY A 218 -22.16 -13.15 18.79
N PRO A 219 -22.22 -13.36 20.12
CA PRO A 219 -21.04 -13.60 20.95
C PRO A 219 -20.25 -14.86 20.57
N GLU A 220 -20.93 -15.94 20.16
CA GLU A 220 -20.27 -17.19 19.74
C GLU A 220 -19.35 -16.98 18.52
N ASP A 221 -19.75 -16.12 17.58
CA ASP A 221 -18.92 -15.78 16.41
C ASP A 221 -17.68 -14.99 16.83
N ILE A 222 -17.80 -14.11 17.83
CA ILE A 222 -16.69 -13.34 18.38
C ILE A 222 -15.72 -14.28 19.08
N GLU A 223 -16.22 -15.19 19.93
CA GLU A 223 -15.42 -16.20 20.62
C GLU A 223 -14.67 -17.08 19.61
N PHE A 224 -15.35 -17.56 18.57
CA PHE A 224 -14.71 -18.32 17.50
C PHE A 224 -13.57 -17.55 16.83
N LEU A 225 -13.78 -16.27 16.47
CA LEU A 225 -12.73 -15.47 15.84
C LEU A 225 -11.58 -15.17 16.80
N GLN A 226 -11.87 -14.96 18.08
CA GLN A 226 -10.87 -14.73 19.12
C GLN A 226 -9.99 -15.96 19.33
N ASP A 227 -10.58 -17.15 19.38
CA ASP A 227 -9.86 -18.42 19.49
C ASP A 227 -8.94 -18.67 18.28
N GLU A 228 -9.35 -18.20 17.10
CA GLU A 228 -8.67 -18.46 15.83
C GLU A 228 -7.58 -17.43 15.49
N ALA A 229 -7.83 -16.14 15.77
CA ALA A 229 -6.93 -15.05 15.41
C ALA A 229 -6.14 -14.48 16.60
N GLY A 230 -6.60 -14.71 17.84
CA GLY A 230 -5.96 -14.18 19.04
C GLY A 230 -5.81 -12.66 18.98
N ASP A 231 -4.62 -12.17 19.30
CA ASP A 231 -4.28 -10.74 19.33
C ASP A 231 -4.30 -10.06 17.94
N ASP A 232 -4.41 -10.85 16.86
CA ASP A 232 -4.56 -10.29 15.52
C ASP A 232 -6.01 -9.87 15.25
N LEU A 233 -7.01 -10.35 16.00
CA LEU A 233 -8.39 -9.88 15.87
C LEU A 233 -8.48 -8.42 16.34
N LEU A 234 -8.67 -7.50 15.39
CA LEU A 234 -8.70 -6.06 15.66
C LEU A 234 -10.11 -5.59 16.03
N VAL A 235 -11.08 -5.88 15.17
CA VAL A 235 -12.48 -5.49 15.35
C VAL A 235 -13.41 -6.52 14.71
N THR A 236 -14.69 -6.45 15.10
CA THR A 236 -15.77 -7.21 14.48
C THR A 236 -16.86 -6.29 13.95
N VAL A 237 -17.37 -6.61 12.77
CA VAL A 237 -18.45 -5.90 12.07
C VAL A 237 -19.62 -6.87 11.86
N GLY A 238 -20.80 -6.44 12.30
CA GLY A 238 -22.04 -7.21 12.22
C GLY A 238 -22.94 -6.80 11.06
N HIS A 239 -24.25 -7.01 11.21
CA HIS A 239 -25.22 -6.53 10.24
C HIS A 239 -25.26 -5.00 10.21
N SER A 240 -25.34 -4.43 9.00
CA SER A 240 -25.51 -2.99 8.78
C SER A 240 -26.63 -2.77 7.76
N ASP A 241 -27.63 -2.00 8.15
CA ASP A 241 -28.71 -1.59 7.25
C ASP A 241 -28.20 -0.57 6.25
N TRP A 242 -27.25 0.28 6.65
CA TRP A 242 -26.59 1.23 5.77
C TRP A 242 -25.86 0.51 4.63
N VAL A 243 -25.02 -0.47 4.96
CA VAL A 243 -24.30 -1.27 3.96
C VAL A 243 -25.30 -1.98 3.06
N ARG A 244 -26.33 -2.61 3.64
CA ARG A 244 -27.34 -3.33 2.86
C ARG A 244 -28.13 -2.41 1.92
N ALA A 245 -28.35 -1.15 2.29
CA ALA A 245 -28.98 -0.17 1.42
C ALA A 245 -28.05 0.23 0.27
N MET A 246 -26.78 0.52 0.59
CA MET A 246 -25.75 0.86 -0.41
C MET A 246 -25.60 -0.26 -1.45
N GLU A 247 -25.45 -1.51 -1.03
CA GLU A 247 -25.32 -2.70 -1.89
C GLU A 247 -26.60 -2.97 -2.73
N LYS A 248 -27.73 -2.34 -2.40
CA LYS A 248 -28.97 -2.37 -3.20
C LYS A 248 -29.12 -1.16 -4.12
N GLY A 249 -28.07 -0.37 -4.29
CA GLY A 249 -28.08 0.86 -5.08
C GLY A 249 -28.89 1.99 -4.44
N ARG A 250 -28.99 2.01 -3.10
CA ARG A 250 -29.67 3.07 -2.34
C ARG A 250 -28.62 3.80 -1.49
N PRO A 251 -27.81 4.69 -2.10
CA PRO A 251 -26.77 5.39 -1.37
C PRO A 251 -27.37 6.29 -0.29
N ALA A 252 -26.64 6.43 0.82
CA ALA A 252 -26.96 7.32 1.92
C ALA A 252 -25.68 8.05 2.34
N ALA A 253 -25.82 9.23 2.94
CA ALA A 253 -24.69 9.98 3.46
C ALA A 253 -23.88 9.12 4.45
N PHE A 254 -22.55 9.18 4.36
CA PHE A 254 -21.68 8.34 5.20
C PHE A 254 -21.83 8.61 6.70
N GLU A 255 -22.18 9.84 7.08
CA GLU A 255 -22.49 10.23 8.47
C GLU A 255 -23.64 9.44 9.10
N LEU A 256 -24.47 8.76 8.30
CA LEU A 256 -25.57 7.92 8.77
C LEU A 256 -25.15 6.46 9.04
N LEU A 257 -23.92 6.07 8.72
CA LEU A 257 -23.39 4.74 9.04
C LEU A 257 -23.48 4.47 10.55
N GLU A 258 -23.80 3.26 10.98
CA GLU A 258 -23.99 2.97 12.41
C GLU A 258 -22.74 3.32 13.24
N ALA A 259 -22.94 3.89 14.43
CA ALA A 259 -21.84 4.39 15.28
C ALA A 259 -20.81 3.29 15.62
N THR A 260 -21.26 2.05 15.82
CA THR A 260 -20.39 0.89 16.04
C THR A 260 -19.49 0.60 14.84
N ASN A 261 -20.01 0.76 13.62
CA ASN A 261 -19.24 0.55 12.41
C ASN A 261 -18.23 1.69 12.20
N ARG A 262 -18.59 2.94 12.51
CA ARG A 262 -17.63 4.06 12.50
C ARG A 262 -16.50 3.88 13.51
N LEU A 263 -16.80 3.40 14.72
CA LEU A 263 -15.77 3.08 15.72
C LEU A 263 -14.84 1.95 15.25
N ALA A 264 -15.39 0.94 14.56
CA ALA A 264 -14.59 -0.11 13.96
C ALA A 264 -13.63 0.47 12.90
N LEU A 265 -14.13 1.34 12.00
CA LEU A 265 -13.31 1.99 10.97
C LEU A 265 -12.24 2.91 11.57
N GLN A 266 -12.54 3.62 12.66
CA GLN A 266 -11.54 4.39 13.41
C GLN A 266 -10.44 3.48 13.95
N SER A 267 -10.79 2.32 14.50
CA SER A 267 -9.79 1.36 15.00
C SER A 267 -8.91 0.80 13.89
N LEU A 268 -9.43 0.69 12.65
CA LEU A 268 -8.63 0.34 11.47
C LEU A 268 -7.66 1.47 11.11
N GLN A 269 -8.10 2.74 11.18
CA GLN A 269 -7.24 3.89 10.91
C GLN A 269 -6.12 3.96 11.95
N ASP A 270 -6.44 3.90 13.24
CA ASP A 270 -5.47 3.91 14.34
C ASP A 270 -4.42 2.80 14.17
N ALA A 271 -4.85 1.59 13.79
CA ALA A 271 -3.93 0.47 13.55
C ALA A 271 -3.02 0.69 12.33
N ALA A 272 -3.49 1.40 11.30
CA ALA A 272 -2.66 1.76 10.16
C ALA A 272 -1.63 2.84 10.53
N ASP A 273 -2.05 3.85 11.30
CA ASP A 273 -1.21 4.94 11.78
C ASP A 273 -0.10 4.41 12.70
N ASP A 274 -0.44 3.56 13.66
CA ASP A 274 0.50 2.88 14.55
C ASP A 274 1.51 2.03 13.78
N SER A 275 1.05 1.32 12.75
CA SER A 275 1.92 0.49 11.92
C SER A 275 2.86 1.34 11.05
N TYR A 276 2.39 2.49 10.54
CA TYR A 276 3.23 3.41 9.79
C TYR A 276 4.29 4.07 10.68
N ALA A 277 3.94 4.45 11.91
CA ALA A 277 4.88 5.02 12.88
C ALA A 277 6.05 4.07 13.22
N GLN A 278 5.84 2.76 13.06
CA GLN A 278 6.86 1.72 13.28
C GLN A 278 7.62 1.34 12.00
N ARG A 279 7.32 1.96 10.85
CA ARG A 279 7.93 1.61 9.56
C ARG A 279 9.44 1.87 9.55
N ASP A 280 10.19 0.82 9.26
CA ASP A 280 11.63 0.91 8.94
C ASP A 280 11.83 0.98 7.42
N TRP A 281 12.16 2.16 6.93
CA TRP A 281 12.44 2.42 5.51
C TRP A 281 13.64 1.64 4.95
N ALA A 282 14.66 1.36 5.76
CA ALA A 282 15.80 0.56 5.34
C ALA A 282 15.37 -0.89 5.11
N ARG A 283 14.72 -1.50 6.11
CA ARG A 283 14.16 -2.86 6.00
C ARG A 283 13.16 -2.96 4.85
N TYR A 284 12.28 -1.97 4.70
CA TYR A 284 11.31 -1.92 3.60
C TYR A 284 12.01 -1.97 2.23
N THR A 285 13.09 -1.18 2.06
CA THR A 285 13.88 -1.14 0.84
C THR A 285 14.65 -2.45 0.62
N GLU A 286 15.26 -3.01 1.67
CA GLU A 286 15.97 -4.29 1.60
C GLU A 286 15.06 -5.43 1.16
N GLN A 287 13.83 -5.51 1.67
CA GLN A 287 12.86 -6.51 1.25
C GLN A 287 12.43 -6.33 -0.20
N MET A 288 12.31 -5.08 -0.67
CA MET A 288 12.04 -4.78 -2.08
C MET A 288 13.17 -5.29 -2.99
N VAL A 289 14.42 -5.01 -2.65
CA VAL A 289 15.58 -5.51 -3.39
C VAL A 289 15.64 -7.04 -3.36
N HIS A 290 15.42 -7.66 -2.19
CA HIS A 290 15.42 -9.12 -2.03
C HIS A 290 14.45 -9.81 -2.99
N PHE A 291 13.20 -9.34 -3.05
CA PHE A 291 12.20 -9.91 -3.95
C PHE A 291 12.48 -9.58 -5.42
N HIS A 292 13.08 -8.43 -5.71
CA HIS A 292 13.54 -8.11 -7.06
C HIS A 292 14.58 -9.11 -7.55
N LEU A 293 15.65 -9.34 -6.78
CA LEU A 293 16.72 -10.27 -7.12
C LEU A 293 16.20 -11.70 -7.31
N ARG A 294 15.29 -12.15 -6.44
CA ARG A 294 14.63 -13.45 -6.62
C ARG A 294 13.83 -13.56 -7.92
N ASN A 295 13.11 -12.51 -8.30
CA ASN A 295 12.36 -12.49 -9.57
C ASN A 295 13.30 -12.39 -10.78
N ALA A 296 14.39 -11.63 -10.66
CA ALA A 296 15.44 -11.52 -11.66
C ALA A 296 16.04 -12.89 -11.97
N GLU A 297 16.49 -13.62 -10.94
CA GLU A 297 17.06 -14.96 -11.07
C GLU A 297 16.03 -15.99 -11.58
N SER A 298 14.80 -15.94 -11.06
CA SER A 298 13.79 -16.96 -11.38
C SER A 298 13.28 -16.90 -12.82
N TRP A 299 13.11 -15.71 -13.39
CA TRP A 299 12.54 -15.56 -14.74
C TRP A 299 12.88 -14.23 -15.42
N GLY A 300 13.12 -13.17 -14.64
CA GLY A 300 13.30 -11.81 -15.16
C GLY A 300 14.48 -11.66 -16.10
N ASN A 301 15.63 -12.23 -15.74
CA ASN A 301 16.85 -12.18 -16.56
C ASN A 301 16.65 -12.90 -17.88
N ALA A 302 16.05 -14.09 -17.85
CA ALA A 302 15.75 -14.85 -19.07
C ALA A 302 14.75 -14.13 -19.99
N LYS A 303 13.75 -13.44 -19.42
CA LYS A 303 12.74 -12.70 -20.18
C LYS A 303 13.28 -11.42 -20.82
N THR A 304 14.13 -10.70 -20.11
CA THR A 304 14.63 -9.38 -20.54
C THR A 304 15.95 -9.45 -21.32
N GLY A 305 16.69 -10.55 -21.18
CA GLY A 305 17.99 -10.75 -21.83
C GLY A 305 19.13 -9.96 -21.18
N ILE A 306 18.92 -9.40 -19.99
CA ILE A 306 19.93 -8.66 -19.23
C ILE A 306 19.99 -9.16 -17.78
N ASP A 307 21.05 -8.78 -17.06
CA ASP A 307 21.11 -9.00 -15.61
C ASP A 307 20.37 -7.89 -14.87
N LEU A 308 19.16 -8.18 -14.40
CA LEU A 308 18.34 -7.21 -13.68
C LEU A 308 18.93 -6.86 -12.30
N ALA A 309 19.86 -7.65 -11.76
CA ALA A 309 20.55 -7.28 -10.53
C ALA A 309 21.34 -5.96 -10.66
N GLU A 310 21.77 -5.59 -11.88
CA GLU A 310 22.47 -4.32 -12.14
C GLU A 310 21.56 -3.09 -11.97
N GLN A 311 20.24 -3.27 -12.02
CA GLN A 311 19.25 -2.22 -11.80
C GLN A 311 19.18 -1.76 -10.34
N VAL A 312 19.68 -2.56 -9.39
CA VAL A 312 19.66 -2.24 -7.97
C VAL A 312 20.68 -1.14 -7.66
N ASP A 313 20.21 -0.07 -7.02
CA ASP A 313 21.07 0.99 -6.48
C ASP A 313 21.39 0.72 -4.99
N PRO A 314 22.60 0.25 -4.64
CA PRO A 314 22.93 -0.10 -3.26
C PRO A 314 23.01 1.12 -2.33
N GLY A 315 23.10 2.33 -2.88
CA GLY A 315 23.12 3.57 -2.10
C GLY A 315 21.73 4.18 -1.89
N PHE A 316 20.70 3.64 -2.56
CA PHE A 316 19.36 4.18 -2.49
C PHE A 316 18.55 3.52 -1.37
N VAL A 317 17.91 4.36 -0.57
CA VAL A 317 16.90 3.94 0.41
C VAL A 317 15.65 4.74 0.11
N LEU A 318 14.52 4.05 -0.09
CA LEU A 318 13.24 4.73 -0.24
C LEU A 318 12.93 5.45 1.08
N ARG A 319 12.51 6.71 1.01
CA ARG A 319 12.24 7.53 2.19
C ARG A 319 10.97 8.31 2.00
N GLU A 320 10.37 8.66 3.13
CA GLU A 320 9.34 9.67 3.21
C GLU A 320 9.86 11.00 2.62
N HIS A 321 9.01 11.66 1.85
CA HIS A 321 9.31 13.00 1.39
C HIS A 321 8.80 14.00 2.43
N ARG A 322 9.69 14.64 3.19
CA ARG A 322 9.30 15.81 3.99
C ARG A 322 8.87 16.90 3.02
N SER A 323 7.59 17.20 2.95
CA SER A 323 7.10 18.41 2.32
C SER A 323 7.84 19.59 2.97
N GLY A 324 8.67 20.28 2.19
CA GLY A 324 9.36 21.46 2.68
C GLY A 324 8.30 22.50 3.03
N THR A 325 8.16 22.81 4.32
CA THR A 325 7.52 24.06 4.73
C THR A 325 8.28 25.19 4.07
N GLY A 326 7.65 25.85 3.10
CA GLY A 326 8.22 26.98 2.38
C GLY A 326 8.66 28.07 3.35
N THR A 327 9.97 28.29 3.44
CA THR A 327 10.50 29.58 3.87
C THR A 327 10.85 30.34 2.59
N GLY A 328 10.09 31.40 2.31
CA GLY A 328 10.26 32.23 1.13
C GLY A 328 11.65 32.89 1.04
N PRO A 329 12.04 33.40 -0.13
CA PRO A 329 13.34 34.03 -0.31
C PRO A 329 13.33 35.41 0.37
N GLY A 330 13.79 35.45 1.62
CA GLY A 330 14.18 36.68 2.30
C GLY A 330 15.55 37.13 1.80
N SER A 331 15.56 38.25 1.08
CA SER A 331 16.74 38.96 0.59
C SER A 331 17.73 39.36 1.69
N GLY A 332 19.02 39.15 1.42
CA GLY A 332 20.11 40.10 1.72
C GLY A 332 20.67 40.13 3.14
N GLY A 333 21.95 39.79 3.28
CA GLY A 333 22.73 40.07 4.48
C GLY A 333 24.09 39.38 4.45
N GLU A 334 25.11 40.12 4.01
CA GLU A 334 26.53 39.77 3.99
C GLU A 334 27.04 39.28 5.36
N GLY A 335 28.04 38.39 5.35
CA GLY A 335 28.87 38.11 6.52
C GLY A 335 29.53 36.74 6.51
N GLU A 336 30.66 36.62 5.80
CA GLU A 336 31.71 35.68 6.22
C GLU A 336 32.06 35.91 7.70
N PRO A 337 32.57 34.88 8.38
CA PRO A 337 33.87 35.12 8.98
C PRO A 337 34.87 34.00 8.73
N ALA A 338 36.08 34.47 8.42
CA ALA A 338 37.32 33.75 8.32
C ALA A 338 37.71 33.05 9.63
N ALA A 339 38.51 31.99 9.44
CA ALA A 339 39.24 31.27 10.46
C ALA A 339 40.28 32.15 11.18
N ALA A 340 40.38 32.00 12.51
CA ALA A 340 41.64 32.07 13.27
C ALA A 340 41.40 31.63 14.72
N GLY A 341 42.34 30.89 15.31
CA GLY A 341 42.48 30.87 16.77
C GLY A 341 42.73 29.51 17.42
N LEU A 342 43.90 28.94 17.15
CA LEU A 342 44.65 28.00 18.00
C LEU A 342 44.31 28.05 19.50
N LEU A 343 44.08 26.89 20.12
CA LEU A 343 44.56 26.53 21.46
C LEU A 343 44.52 25.00 21.62
N SER A 344 45.70 24.38 21.68
CA SER A 344 45.92 22.96 21.93
C SER A 344 45.62 22.57 23.40
N PRO A 345 45.36 21.28 23.68
CA PRO A 345 44.77 20.82 24.93
C PRO A 345 45.80 20.55 26.03
N ARG A 346 45.42 20.80 27.30
CA ARG A 346 46.15 20.28 28.46
C ARG A 346 45.67 18.85 28.76
N SER A 347 46.64 17.96 28.71
CA SER A 347 46.65 16.61 29.26
C SER A 347 46.36 16.60 30.77
N ASP A 348 45.41 15.77 31.21
CA ASP A 348 45.43 15.24 32.57
C ASP A 348 45.07 13.75 32.57
N GLN A 349 45.83 13.04 33.39
CA GLN A 349 45.99 11.60 33.45
C GLN A 349 44.81 10.93 34.18
N LEU A 350 44.31 9.81 33.66
CA LEU A 350 43.45 8.87 34.39
C LEU A 350 44.06 7.46 34.31
N ARG A 351 44.44 6.96 35.49
CA ARG A 351 44.93 5.59 35.75
C ARG A 351 43.78 4.57 35.75
N PRO A 352 44.05 3.27 35.52
CA PRO A 352 43.02 2.27 35.26
C PRO A 352 42.40 1.65 36.52
N ALA A 353 41.17 1.17 36.37
CA ALA A 353 40.36 0.47 37.38
C ALA A 353 40.81 -1.00 37.59
N PRO A 354 40.59 -1.59 38.79
CA PRO A 354 40.84 -3.02 39.03
C PRO A 354 39.61 -3.88 38.71
N GLN A 355 39.85 -5.05 38.12
CA GLN A 355 38.88 -6.14 37.94
C GLN A 355 38.71 -6.94 39.24
N PRO A 356 37.50 -7.46 39.55
CA PRO A 356 37.31 -8.46 40.59
C PRO A 356 37.36 -9.89 40.02
N ALA A 357 37.86 -10.81 40.86
CA ALA A 357 37.89 -12.27 40.66
C ALA A 357 36.53 -12.92 40.98
#